data_AF-A0A3N6PS25-F1
#
_entry.id   AF-A0A3N6PS25-F1
#
_cell.length_a   1.000
_cell.length_b   1.000
_cell.length_c   1.000
_cell.angle_alpha   90.00
_cell.angle_beta   90.00
_cell.angle_gamma   90.00
#
_symmetry.space_group_name_H-M   'P 1'
#
loop_
_entity.id
_entity.type
_entity.pdbx_description
1 polymer ?
#
loop_
_entity_poly.entity_id
_entity_poly.type
_entity_poly.pdbx_seq_one_letter_code
_entity_poly.pdbx_strand_id
1 'polypeptide(L)'
;MAVGSTIVLAGCTGENNQRAANEDDGSRGANRGDERGEDNEQGASADDDALEFFRSHLDDVDVSVVTLETAERTVELVYATEAATDQQLADEIGTIAGGYILARDHGLETDRLESTVTDGSDPLATWYVRSTWAEEFEAGEITPEAFSANVLNSVELADSESE
;
A
#
# COMPACT_ATOMS: atom_id res chain seq x y z
N MET A 1 -8.80 -35.10 31.11
CA MET A 1 -9.86 -34.36 31.85
C MET A 1 -9.38 -32.94 32.02
N ALA A 2 -9.90 -32.03 31.20
CA ALA A 2 -9.61 -30.60 31.28
C ALA A 2 -10.94 -29.86 31.44
N VAL A 3 -11.09 -29.25 32.60
CA VAL A 3 -12.10 -28.25 32.97
C VAL A 3 -11.88 -27.02 32.08
N GLY A 4 -12.86 -26.47 31.37
CA GLY A 4 -14.06 -25.84 31.90
C GLY A 4 -13.83 -24.33 32.00
N SER A 5 -14.07 -23.58 30.92
CA SER A 5 -14.13 -22.11 30.94
C SER A 5 -15.50 -21.66 30.45
N THR A 6 -16.29 -21.13 31.38
CA THR A 6 -17.61 -20.56 31.15
C THR A 6 -17.45 -19.05 31.04
N ILE A 7 -17.71 -18.49 29.85
CA ILE A 7 -17.81 -17.05 29.67
C ILE A 7 -19.28 -16.66 29.80
N VAL A 8 -19.56 -15.82 30.79
CA VAL A 8 -20.86 -15.17 31.01
C VAL A 8 -20.83 -13.82 30.29
N LEU A 9 -21.62 -13.68 29.22
CA LEU A 9 -21.87 -12.39 28.58
C LEU A 9 -23.14 -11.79 29.18
N ALA A 10 -22.96 -10.78 30.02
CA ALA A 10 -24.01 -9.92 30.52
C ALA A 10 -24.55 -9.03 29.39
N GLY A 11 -25.87 -9.03 29.21
CA GLY A 11 -26.55 -8.12 28.29
C GLY A 11 -26.68 -6.72 28.86
N CYS A 12 -26.91 -5.76 27.97
CA CYS A 12 -27.66 -4.54 28.23
C CYS A 12 -28.34 -4.08 26.93
N THR A 13 -29.62 -4.42 26.82
CA THR A 13 -30.60 -3.78 25.93
C THR A 13 -30.78 -2.33 26.39
N GLY A 14 -30.58 -1.38 25.49
CA GLY A 14 -30.84 0.04 25.72
C GLY A 14 -31.67 0.61 24.58
N GLU A 15 -32.97 0.40 24.66
CA GLU A 15 -34.00 1.03 23.84
C GLU A 15 -34.23 2.45 24.37
N ASN A 16 -34.08 3.50 23.55
CA ASN A 16 -34.58 4.83 23.93
C ASN A 16 -35.19 5.58 22.75
N ASN A 17 -36.40 6.07 23.04
CA ASN A 17 -37.40 6.67 22.17
C ASN A 17 -37.57 8.14 22.57
N GLN A 18 -37.56 9.08 21.61
CA GLN A 18 -38.12 10.45 21.63
C GLN A 18 -37.71 11.13 20.31
N ARG A 19 -38.54 11.51 19.32
CA ARG A 19 -39.86 12.17 19.22
C ARG A 19 -39.82 13.69 19.52
N ALA A 20 -39.70 14.51 18.46
CA ALA A 20 -40.35 15.82 18.21
C ALA A 20 -39.63 16.50 17.01
N ALA A 21 -40.25 16.65 15.84
CA ALA A 21 -41.07 17.79 15.42
C ALA A 21 -40.29 19.13 15.40
N ASN A 22 -39.94 19.60 14.19
CA ASN A 22 -39.74 21.01 13.79
C ASN A 22 -39.86 21.02 12.25
N GLU A 23 -40.99 21.47 11.71
CA GLU A 23 -41.28 22.87 11.35
C GLU A 23 -40.67 23.24 10.00
N ASP A 24 -41.54 23.06 9.01
CA ASP A 24 -41.58 23.57 7.65
C ASP A 24 -41.60 25.11 7.67
N ASP A 25 -40.60 25.76 7.07
CA ASP A 25 -40.79 27.10 6.47
C ASP A 25 -39.81 27.27 5.32
N GLY A 26 -40.38 27.41 4.12
CA GLY A 26 -39.64 27.56 2.89
C GLY A 26 -39.02 28.94 2.74
N SER A 27 -37.83 29.00 2.14
CA SER A 27 -37.35 30.22 1.51
C SER A 27 -36.62 29.91 0.21
N ARG A 28 -37.19 30.50 -0.85
CA ARG A 28 -36.68 30.58 -2.21
C ARG A 28 -35.28 31.20 -2.22
N GLY A 29 -34.30 30.44 -2.72
CA GLY A 29 -33.02 30.97 -3.21
C GLY A 29 -32.86 30.58 -4.68
N ALA A 30 -33.28 31.45 -5.59
CA ALA A 30 -32.79 31.38 -6.97
C ALA A 30 -31.35 31.90 -6.95
N ASN A 31 -30.37 31.00 -7.07
CA ASN A 31 -29.02 31.41 -7.41
C ASN A 31 -28.54 30.67 -8.65
N ARG A 32 -28.15 31.47 -9.64
CA ARG A 32 -27.55 31.07 -10.91
C ARG A 32 -26.06 30.80 -10.68
N GLY A 33 -25.55 29.83 -11.44
CA GLY A 33 -24.16 29.83 -11.90
C GLY A 33 -23.16 29.22 -10.92
N ASP A 34 -22.68 28.04 -11.30
CA ASP A 34 -21.32 27.51 -11.07
C ASP A 34 -21.37 26.08 -11.67
N GLU A 35 -20.91 25.81 -12.89
CA GLU A 35 -19.50 25.62 -13.22
C GLU A 35 -18.75 24.77 -12.18
N ARG A 36 -19.30 23.62 -11.80
CA ARG A 36 -18.50 22.55 -11.19
C ARG A 36 -18.34 21.43 -12.20
N GLY A 37 -17.23 21.48 -12.95
CA GLY A 37 -16.57 20.22 -13.27
C GLY A 37 -16.29 19.57 -11.93
N GLU A 38 -16.88 18.42 -11.67
CA GLU A 38 -16.52 17.62 -10.52
C GLU A 38 -15.16 17.03 -10.86
N ASP A 39 -14.16 17.81 -10.47
CA ASP A 39 -12.76 17.50 -10.56
C ASP A 39 -12.58 16.15 -9.85
N ASN A 40 -12.12 15.17 -10.60
CA ASN A 40 -11.82 13.82 -10.15
C ASN A 40 -10.53 13.84 -9.30
N GLU A 41 -10.50 14.67 -8.26
CA GLU A 41 -9.37 14.89 -7.34
C GLU A 41 -9.42 13.93 -6.12
N GLN A 42 -10.49 13.12 -5.99
CA GLN A 42 -10.66 12.22 -4.85
C GLN A 42 -9.70 11.02 -4.84
N GLY A 43 -9.21 10.56 -6.01
CA GLY A 43 -8.21 9.48 -6.07
C GLY A 43 -6.79 9.97 -5.78
N ALA A 44 -6.42 11.12 -6.35
CA ALA A 44 -5.07 11.67 -6.23
C ALA A 44 -4.66 11.98 -4.78
N SER A 45 -5.60 12.35 -3.90
CA SER A 45 -5.28 12.56 -2.48
C SER A 45 -5.07 11.25 -1.73
N ALA A 46 -5.87 10.21 -2.01
CA ALA A 46 -5.75 8.91 -1.35
C ALA A 46 -4.44 8.18 -1.73
N ASP A 47 -4.06 8.25 -3.00
CA ASP A 47 -2.78 7.73 -3.47
C ASP A 47 -1.59 8.44 -2.82
N ASP A 48 -1.67 9.77 -2.63
CA ASP A 48 -0.61 10.56 -1.99
C ASP A 48 -0.46 10.20 -0.51
N ASP A 49 -1.58 10.06 0.23
CA ASP A 49 -1.61 9.59 1.61
C ASP A 49 -1.03 8.16 1.74
N ALA A 50 -1.39 7.26 0.83
CA ALA A 50 -0.91 5.88 0.85
C ALA A 50 0.58 5.76 0.45
N LEU A 51 1.05 6.62 -0.46
CA LEU A 51 2.45 6.72 -0.84
C LEU A 51 3.30 7.31 0.30
N GLU A 52 2.79 8.31 1.02
CA GLU A 52 3.43 8.84 2.23
C GLU A 52 3.52 7.78 3.32
N PHE A 53 2.45 7.00 3.52
CA PHE A 53 2.47 5.84 4.41
C PHE A 53 3.55 4.83 4.00
N PHE A 54 3.64 4.48 2.72
CA PHE A 54 4.67 3.57 2.21
C PHE A 54 6.07 4.13 2.47
N ARG A 55 6.30 5.41 2.18
CA ARG A 55 7.56 6.10 2.46
C ARG A 55 7.95 6.02 3.93
N SER A 56 7.00 6.29 4.83
CA SER A 56 7.22 6.21 6.28
C SER A 56 7.53 4.78 6.72
N HIS A 57 6.92 3.77 6.10
CA HIS A 57 7.23 2.38 6.39
C HIS A 57 8.67 2.02 5.97
N LEU A 58 9.10 2.46 4.78
CA LEU A 58 10.47 2.26 4.30
C LEU A 58 11.52 2.90 5.22
N ASP A 59 11.24 4.08 5.77
CA ASP A 59 12.08 4.73 6.77
C ASP A 59 12.16 3.92 8.08
N ASP A 60 11.03 3.38 8.57
CA ASP A 60 10.97 2.56 9.79
C ASP A 60 11.78 1.27 9.68
N VAL A 61 11.85 0.69 8.47
CA VAL A 61 12.65 -0.51 8.18
C VAL A 61 14.08 -0.22 7.69
N ASP A 62 14.54 1.03 7.82
CA ASP A 62 15.89 1.49 7.49
C ASP A 62 16.26 1.36 6.00
N VAL A 63 15.28 1.39 5.10
CA VAL A 63 15.52 1.38 3.64
C VAL A 63 15.94 2.78 3.18
N SER A 64 17.13 2.88 2.61
CA SER A 64 17.67 4.15 2.10
C SER A 64 17.02 4.55 0.76
N VAL A 65 15.84 5.15 0.83
CA VAL A 65 15.10 5.64 -0.34
C VAL A 65 15.82 6.81 -1.02
N VAL A 66 16.15 6.65 -2.29
CA VAL A 66 16.70 7.69 -3.16
C VAL A 66 15.55 8.47 -3.82
N THR A 67 14.63 7.73 -4.43
CA THR A 67 13.46 8.27 -5.13
C THR A 67 12.26 7.38 -4.85
N LEU A 68 11.11 8.00 -4.64
CA LEU A 68 9.83 7.30 -4.54
C LEU A 68 8.76 8.21 -5.14
N GLU A 69 8.18 7.78 -6.24
CA GLU A 69 7.16 8.53 -6.96
C GLU A 69 6.14 7.58 -7.61
N THR A 70 5.01 8.15 -8.03
CA THR A 70 3.98 7.42 -8.77
C THR A 70 3.92 7.95 -10.19
N ALA A 71 4.06 7.06 -11.17
CA ALA A 71 3.94 7.36 -12.58
C ALA A 71 2.80 6.52 -13.18
N GLU A 72 1.75 7.20 -13.63
CA GLU A 72 0.52 6.62 -14.18
C GLU A 72 -0.19 5.65 -13.20
N ARG A 73 0.21 4.38 -13.21
CA ARG A 73 -0.27 3.31 -12.33
C ARG A 73 0.86 2.44 -11.80
N THR A 74 2.07 2.97 -11.78
CA THR A 74 3.26 2.29 -11.27
C THR A 74 3.85 3.15 -10.16
N VAL A 75 4.17 2.54 -9.02
CA VAL A 75 5.08 3.14 -8.04
C VAL A 75 6.50 2.85 -8.49
N GLU A 76 7.29 3.90 -8.66
CA GLU A 76 8.70 3.81 -8.99
C GLU A 76 9.51 4.08 -7.71
N LEU A 77 10.24 3.05 -7.27
CA LEU A 77 11.13 3.11 -6.11
C LEU A 77 12.58 2.98 -6.56
N VAL A 78 13.43 3.89 -6.12
CA VAL A 78 14.89 3.76 -6.22
C VAL A 78 15.43 3.79 -4.80
N TYR A 79 16.18 2.77 -4.41
CA TYR A 79 16.75 2.70 -3.08
C TYR A 79 18.20 2.19 -3.11
N ALA A 80 19.01 2.70 -2.20
CA ALA A 80 20.36 2.22 -1.99
C ALA A 80 20.33 1.04 -1.01
N THR A 81 21.00 -0.05 -1.35
CA THR A 81 21.09 -1.24 -0.49
C THR A 81 22.44 -1.29 0.24
N GLU A 82 22.41 -1.70 1.50
CA GLU A 82 23.61 -2.10 2.26
C GLU A 82 23.79 -3.62 2.29
N ALA A 83 22.91 -4.38 1.59
CA ALA A 83 22.98 -5.82 1.55
C ALA A 83 24.30 -6.31 0.93
N ALA A 84 25.04 -7.13 1.68
CA ALA A 84 26.31 -7.70 1.24
C ALA A 84 26.15 -9.11 0.63
N THR A 85 24.94 -9.68 0.69
CA THR A 85 24.64 -11.04 0.23
C THR A 85 23.28 -11.09 -0.45
N ASP A 86 23.11 -12.03 -1.38
CA ASP A 86 21.84 -12.24 -2.08
C ASP A 86 20.69 -12.53 -1.11
N GLN A 87 20.97 -13.21 0.00
CA GLN A 87 19.98 -13.49 1.04
C GLN A 87 19.51 -12.20 1.72
N GLN A 88 20.44 -11.31 2.11
CA GLN A 88 20.09 -10.02 2.71
C GLN A 88 19.28 -9.16 1.73
N LEU A 89 19.67 -9.16 0.45
CA LEU A 89 18.92 -8.45 -0.58
C LEU A 89 17.52 -9.04 -0.75
N ALA A 90 17.37 -10.37 -0.75
CA ALA A 90 16.07 -11.02 -0.83
C ALA A 90 15.16 -10.71 0.38
N ASP A 91 15.72 -10.67 1.59
CA ASP A 91 15.00 -10.28 2.82
C ASP A 91 14.53 -8.81 2.76
N GLU A 92 15.39 -7.92 2.25
CA GLU A 92 15.08 -6.50 2.03
C GLU A 92 13.97 -6.32 0.98
N ILE A 93 14.09 -6.98 -0.18
CA ILE A 93 13.04 -7.00 -1.21
C ILE A 93 11.71 -7.52 -0.64
N GLY A 94 11.75 -8.58 0.16
CA GLY A 94 10.57 -9.13 0.82
C GLY A 94 9.91 -8.12 1.77
N THR A 95 10.72 -7.36 2.51
CA THR A 95 10.24 -6.31 3.41
C THR A 95 9.56 -5.18 2.62
N ILE A 96 10.20 -4.69 1.55
CA ILE A 96 9.65 -3.64 0.69
C ILE A 96 8.35 -4.10 0.01
N ALA A 97 8.32 -5.34 -0.51
CA ALA A 97 7.13 -5.93 -1.12
C ALA A 97 5.97 -6.06 -0.11
N GLY A 98 6.27 -6.40 1.14
CA GLY A 98 5.29 -6.39 2.22
C GLY A 98 4.74 -4.99 2.51
N GLY A 99 5.63 -3.99 2.56
CA GLY A 99 5.24 -2.59 2.71
C GLY A 99 4.30 -2.10 1.59
N TYR A 100 4.53 -2.54 0.35
CA TYR A 100 3.65 -2.22 -0.77
C TYR A 100 2.25 -2.83 -0.63
N ILE A 101 2.13 -4.06 -0.13
CA ILE A 101 0.82 -4.66 0.19
C ILE A 101 0.09 -3.80 1.23
N LEU A 102 0.79 -3.38 2.29
CA LEU A 102 0.21 -2.51 3.31
C LEU A 102 -0.24 -1.17 2.72
N ALA A 103 0.57 -0.57 1.84
CA ALA A 103 0.19 0.67 1.16
C ALA A 103 -1.08 0.52 0.31
N ARG A 104 -1.27 -0.64 -0.34
CA ARG A 104 -2.50 -0.95 -1.08
C ARG A 104 -3.73 -1.09 -0.17
N ASP A 105 -3.59 -1.73 0.99
CA ASP A 105 -4.67 -1.78 2.00
C ASP A 105 -5.02 -0.36 2.51
N HIS A 106 -4.04 0.54 2.50
CA HIS A 106 -4.19 1.96 2.80
C HIS A 106 -4.75 2.83 1.66
N GLY A 107 -5.07 2.24 0.50
CA GLY A 107 -5.73 2.94 -0.61
C GLY A 107 -4.84 3.27 -1.81
N LEU A 108 -3.63 2.73 -1.90
CA LEU A 108 -2.77 2.90 -3.07
C LEU A 108 -3.32 2.13 -4.29
N GLU A 109 -3.81 2.85 -5.31
CA GLU A 109 -4.48 2.29 -6.49
C GLU A 109 -3.50 2.10 -7.67
N THR A 110 -2.42 1.35 -7.46
CA THR A 110 -1.40 1.08 -8.49
C THR A 110 -1.41 -0.38 -8.99
N ASP A 111 -1.02 -0.56 -10.26
CA ASP A 111 -0.94 -1.86 -10.93
C ASP A 111 0.38 -2.59 -10.61
N ARG A 112 1.43 -1.84 -10.24
CA ARG A 112 2.77 -2.40 -10.03
C ARG A 112 3.64 -1.48 -9.16
N LEU A 113 4.48 -2.08 -8.32
CA LEU A 113 5.70 -1.46 -7.82
C LEU A 113 6.86 -1.90 -8.70
N GLU A 114 7.58 -0.97 -9.28
CA GLU A 114 8.85 -1.19 -9.96
C GLU A 114 9.97 -0.59 -9.11
N SER A 115 11.01 -1.36 -8.85
CA SER A 115 12.08 -0.96 -7.95
C SER A 115 13.44 -1.13 -8.60
N THR A 116 14.30 -0.13 -8.41
CA THR A 116 15.71 -0.16 -8.78
C THR A 116 16.58 -0.13 -7.53
N VAL A 117 17.45 -1.13 -7.40
CA VAL A 117 18.43 -1.28 -6.34
C VAL A 117 19.74 -0.63 -6.80
N THR A 118 20.36 0.18 -5.96
CA THR A 118 21.64 0.85 -6.26
C THR A 118 22.66 0.65 -5.14
N ASP A 119 23.95 0.78 -5.43
CA ASP A 119 25.03 0.82 -4.44
C ASP A 119 25.28 2.23 -3.85
N GLY A 120 24.34 3.14 -4.08
CA GLY A 120 24.45 4.57 -3.82
C GLY A 120 24.88 5.40 -5.04
N SER A 121 25.34 4.77 -6.13
CA SER A 121 25.68 5.47 -7.38
C SER A 121 25.20 4.73 -8.62
N ASP A 122 25.49 3.44 -8.72
CA ASP A 122 25.23 2.62 -9.91
C ASP A 122 24.08 1.63 -9.65
N PRO A 123 23.21 1.38 -10.66
CA PRO A 123 22.15 0.38 -10.53
C PRO A 123 22.74 -1.03 -10.46
N LEU A 124 22.30 -1.81 -9.47
CA LEU A 124 22.71 -3.19 -9.25
C LEU A 124 21.68 -4.19 -9.78
N ALA A 125 20.40 -3.90 -9.56
CA ALA A 125 19.30 -4.78 -9.93
C ALA A 125 18.00 -3.99 -10.08
N THR A 126 17.05 -4.55 -10.81
CA THR A 126 15.66 -4.10 -10.88
C THR A 126 14.73 -5.25 -10.53
N TRP A 127 13.61 -4.96 -9.89
CA TRP A 127 12.60 -5.96 -9.57
C TRP A 127 11.22 -5.32 -9.52
N TYR A 128 10.17 -6.13 -9.53
CA TYR A 128 8.81 -5.60 -9.45
C TYR A 128 7.84 -6.48 -8.65
N VAL A 129 6.78 -5.87 -8.15
CA VAL A 129 5.62 -6.54 -7.55
C VAL A 129 4.39 -6.13 -8.34
N ARG A 130 3.63 -7.10 -8.85
CA ARG A 130 2.35 -6.84 -9.51
C ARG A 130 1.23 -6.76 -8.47
N SER A 131 0.29 -5.84 -8.68
CA SER A 131 -0.95 -5.75 -7.91
C SER A 131 -1.67 -7.10 -7.81
N THR A 132 -1.76 -7.81 -8.94
CA THR A 132 -2.43 -9.11 -8.99
C THR A 132 -1.83 -10.14 -8.03
N TRP A 133 -0.51 -10.12 -7.78
CA TRP A 133 0.11 -11.05 -6.84
C TRP A 133 -0.24 -10.74 -5.40
N ALA A 134 -0.32 -9.44 -5.07
CA ALA A 134 -0.78 -9.00 -3.76
C ALA A 134 -2.26 -9.37 -3.56
N GLU A 135 -3.11 -9.19 -4.56
CA GLU A 135 -4.53 -9.59 -4.51
C GLU A 135 -4.70 -11.10 -4.31
N GLU A 136 -3.96 -11.92 -5.06
CA GLU A 136 -3.94 -13.39 -4.90
C GLU A 136 -3.44 -13.80 -3.51
N PHE A 137 -2.46 -13.07 -2.95
CA PHE A 137 -1.94 -13.33 -1.61
C PHE A 137 -2.95 -12.99 -0.52
N GLU A 138 -3.58 -11.81 -0.60
CA GLU A 138 -4.62 -11.35 0.34
C GLU A 138 -5.88 -12.21 0.29
N ALA A 139 -6.24 -12.71 -0.90
CA ALA A 139 -7.32 -13.68 -1.08
C ALA A 139 -6.96 -15.09 -0.57
N GLY A 140 -5.69 -15.33 -0.23
CA GLY A 140 -5.18 -16.64 0.19
C GLY A 140 -5.11 -17.66 -0.96
N GLU A 141 -5.10 -17.21 -2.20
CA GLU A 141 -4.95 -18.03 -3.41
C GLU A 141 -3.50 -18.49 -3.60
N ILE A 142 -2.54 -17.67 -3.17
CA ILE A 142 -1.11 -18.03 -3.12
C ILE A 142 -0.58 -17.96 -1.68
N THR A 143 0.41 -18.81 -1.38
CA THR A 143 1.08 -18.82 -0.07
C THR A 143 2.09 -17.66 0.04
N PRO A 144 2.51 -17.28 1.26
CA PRO A 144 3.60 -16.32 1.44
C PRO A 144 4.86 -16.70 0.66
N GLU A 145 5.22 -17.99 0.67
CA GLU A 145 6.37 -18.52 -0.07
C GLU A 145 6.22 -18.35 -1.58
N ALA A 146 5.01 -18.55 -2.12
CA ALA A 146 4.73 -18.35 -3.55
C ALA A 146 4.75 -16.87 -3.93
N PHE A 147 4.24 -15.99 -3.07
CA PHE A 147 4.34 -14.54 -3.25
C PHE A 147 5.81 -14.11 -3.29
N SER A 148 6.60 -14.46 -2.26
CA SER A 148 8.03 -14.16 -2.24
C SER A 148 8.78 -14.73 -3.45
N ALA A 149 8.44 -15.95 -3.89
CA ALA A 149 9.01 -16.53 -5.08
C ALA A 149 8.69 -15.72 -6.34
N ASN A 150 7.46 -15.25 -6.53
CA ASN A 150 7.10 -14.40 -7.68
C ASN A 150 7.93 -13.11 -7.71
N VAL A 151 8.08 -12.45 -6.56
CA VAL A 151 8.88 -11.22 -6.44
C VAL A 151 10.35 -11.50 -6.72
N LEU A 152 10.94 -12.51 -6.09
CA LEU A 152 12.36 -12.83 -6.30
C LEU A 152 12.67 -13.33 -7.72
N ASN A 153 11.71 -13.97 -8.39
CA ASN A 153 11.86 -14.33 -9.82
C ASN A 153 11.77 -13.13 -10.76
N SER A 154 11.30 -11.97 -10.28
CA SER A 154 11.28 -10.73 -11.06
C SER A 154 12.61 -9.96 -11.01
N VAL A 155 13.55 -10.38 -10.16
CA VAL A 155 14.83 -9.71 -10.01
C VAL A 155 15.67 -9.89 -11.27
N GLU A 156 15.99 -8.78 -11.90
CA GLU A 156 16.88 -8.67 -13.05
C GLU A 156 18.13 -7.93 -12.59
N LEU A 157 19.30 -8.58 -12.69
CA LEU A 157 20.57 -7.92 -12.38
C LEU A 157 20.89 -6.93 -13.48
N ALA A 158 21.38 -5.75 -13.12
CA ALA A 158 21.92 -4.82 -14.10
C ALA A 158 23.11 -5.52 -14.79
N ASP A 159 23.02 -5.74 -16.10
CA ASP A 159 24.12 -6.29 -16.89
C ASP A 159 25.34 -5.39 -16.72
N SER A 160 26.27 -5.84 -15.89
CA SER A 160 27.63 -5.30 -15.84
C SER A 160 28.30 -5.76 -17.13
N GLU A 161 28.12 -5.02 -18.23
CA GLU A 161 28.93 -5.24 -19.43
C GLU A 161 30.39 -5.14 -19.00
N SER A 162 31.03 -6.30 -18.90
CA SER A 162 32.41 -6.44 -18.45
C SER A 162 33.31 -5.82 -19.51
N GLU A 163 33.84 -4.63 -19.24
CA GLU A 163 34.88 -3.99 -20.08
C GLU A 163 36.20 -4.78 -20.09
#